data_AF-A0A7C5H500-F1
#
_entry.id   AF-A0A7C5H500-F1
#
_cell.length_a   1.000
_cell.length_b   1.000
_cell.length_c   1.000
_cell.angle_alpha   90.00
_cell.angle_beta   90.00
_cell.angle_gamma   90.00
#
_symmetry.space_group_name_H-M   'P 1'
#
loop_
_entity.id
_entity.type
_entity.pdbx_description
1 polymer ?
#
loop_
_entity_poly.entity_id
_entity_poly.type
_entity_poly.pdbx_seq_one_letter_code
_entity_poly.pdbx_strand_id
1 'polypeptide(L)'
;MNTKALEELGASLELVDRNLYATEVKLLKLEQVVNPALEWIEYQKKELAKTYQYGSWYRRVTAEGLAGLKNDQYEVTALEVSTYHLGTPQQELRPVLQIFDVEAGAPCEWETTRNELMRRKAALEQDRGTIIAAARRSTSTLSDVIRYSGGWKITRLSHDTYSISGYGLGIANELTEGTWTYYETSKQAFPADAQSQALQKIISSGL
;
A
#
# COMPACT_ATOMS: atom_id res chain seq x y z
N MET A 1 8.12 0.52 -30.39
CA MET A 1 7.99 -0.23 -29.13
C MET A 1 7.87 0.81 -28.02
N ASN A 2 6.78 0.86 -27.27
CA ASN A 2 6.58 1.92 -26.26
C ASN A 2 7.31 1.56 -24.95
N THR A 3 8.63 1.40 -25.06
CA THR A 3 9.54 1.00 -23.97
C THR A 3 9.45 1.96 -22.80
N LYS A 4 9.26 3.25 -23.09
CA LYS A 4 9.13 4.31 -22.09
C LYS A 4 7.98 4.09 -21.10
N ALA A 5 6.80 3.63 -21.56
CA ALA A 5 5.67 3.39 -20.67
C ALA A 5 5.89 2.18 -19.76
N LEU A 6 6.57 1.14 -20.25
CA LEU A 6 6.94 -0.02 -19.45
C LEU A 6 8.07 0.30 -18.46
N GLU A 7 9.02 1.15 -18.86
CA GLU A 7 10.08 1.68 -17.99
C GLU A 7 9.50 2.55 -16.86
N GLU A 8 8.53 3.42 -17.17
CA GLU A 8 7.82 4.24 -16.17
C GLU A 8 7.04 3.38 -15.16
N LEU A 9 6.36 2.32 -15.62
CA LEU A 9 5.69 1.34 -14.73
C LEU A 9 6.70 0.57 -13.87
N GLY A 10 7.85 0.18 -14.44
CA GLY A 10 8.93 -0.48 -13.72
C GLY A 10 9.52 0.38 -12.62
N ALA A 11 9.86 1.64 -12.94
CA ALA A 11 10.36 2.61 -11.95
C ALA A 11 9.35 2.90 -10.84
N SER A 12 8.05 2.97 -11.19
CA SER A 12 6.98 3.16 -10.22
C SER A 12 6.85 1.96 -9.28
N LEU A 13 6.94 0.73 -9.82
CA LEU A 13 6.90 -0.50 -9.03
C LEU A 13 8.09 -0.59 -8.06
N GLU A 14 9.31 -0.29 -8.52
CA GLU A 14 10.50 -0.28 -7.68
C GLU A 14 10.40 0.73 -6.53
N LEU A 15 9.82 1.91 -6.78
CA LEU A 15 9.59 2.92 -5.76
C LEU A 15 8.58 2.42 -4.71
N VAL A 16 7.47 1.81 -5.14
CA VAL A 16 6.48 1.24 -4.23
C VAL A 16 7.08 0.10 -3.39
N ASP A 17 7.82 -0.81 -4.01
CA ASP A 17 8.48 -1.93 -3.32
C ASP A 17 9.49 -1.42 -2.27
N ARG A 18 10.28 -0.39 -2.60
CA ARG A 18 11.20 0.25 -1.65
C ARG A 18 10.47 0.86 -0.45
N ASN A 19 9.37 1.57 -0.71
CA ASN A 19 8.56 2.18 0.34
C ASN A 19 7.85 1.14 1.20
N LEU A 20 7.40 0.05 0.62
CA LEU A 20 6.79 -1.07 1.32
C LEU A 20 7.80 -1.70 2.27
N TYR A 21 8.99 -2.04 1.76
CA TYR A 21 10.09 -2.58 2.56
C TYR A 21 10.45 -1.66 3.73
N ALA A 22 10.62 -0.35 3.48
CA ALA A 22 10.91 0.62 4.54
C ALA A 22 9.80 0.67 5.61
N THR A 23 8.54 0.59 5.20
CA THR A 23 7.38 0.57 6.11
C THR A 23 7.35 -0.71 6.96
N GLU A 24 7.64 -1.86 6.36
CA GLU A 24 7.72 -3.14 7.07
C GLU A 24 8.87 -3.18 8.07
N VAL A 25 10.03 -2.64 7.71
CA VAL A 25 11.16 -2.50 8.64
C VAL A 25 10.77 -1.63 9.83
N LYS A 26 10.06 -0.51 9.60
CA LYS A 26 9.56 0.34 10.70
C LYS A 26 8.55 -0.39 11.59
N LEU A 27 7.65 -1.19 11.03
CA LEU A 27 6.72 -2.01 11.83
C LEU A 27 7.47 -3.03 12.69
N LEU A 28 8.42 -3.76 12.10
CA LEU A 28 9.21 -4.75 12.82
C LEU A 28 9.99 -4.11 13.98
N LYS A 29 10.63 -2.97 13.73
CA LYS A 29 11.35 -2.22 14.77
C LYS A 29 10.43 -1.72 15.87
N LEU A 30 9.21 -1.29 15.54
CA LEU A 30 8.24 -0.89 16.53
C LEU A 30 7.85 -2.09 17.42
N GLU A 31 7.55 -3.23 16.81
CA GLU A 31 7.19 -4.47 17.52
C GLU A 31 8.29 -4.99 18.43
N GLN A 32 9.56 -4.90 18.00
CA GLN A 32 10.72 -5.28 18.83
C GLN A 32 10.79 -4.54 20.16
N VAL A 33 10.32 -3.29 20.19
CA VAL A 33 10.37 -2.42 21.38
C VAL A 33 9.07 -2.50 22.18
N VAL A 34 7.92 -2.59 21.48
CA VAL A 34 6.59 -2.61 22.09
C VAL A 34 6.24 -3.97 22.68
N ASN A 35 6.56 -5.09 22.02
CA ASN A 35 6.16 -6.42 22.51
C ASN A 35 6.69 -6.72 23.91
N PRO A 36 7.98 -6.48 24.23
CA PRO A 36 8.47 -6.67 25.60
C PRO A 36 7.77 -5.75 26.62
N ALA A 37 7.39 -4.53 26.22
CA ALA A 37 6.64 -3.62 27.08
C ALA A 37 5.21 -4.12 27.36
N LEU A 38 4.54 -4.65 26.34
CA LEU A 38 3.21 -5.27 26.49
C LEU A 38 3.27 -6.54 27.34
N GLU A 39 4.30 -7.37 27.16
CA GLU A 39 4.55 -8.54 28.00
C GLU A 39 4.76 -8.16 29.46
N TRP A 40 5.50 -7.08 29.71
CA TRP A 40 5.67 -6.54 31.06
C TRP A 40 4.33 -6.09 31.66
N ILE A 41 3.48 -5.37 30.89
CA ILE A 41 2.14 -4.94 31.34
C ILE A 41 1.30 -6.15 31.76
N GLU A 42 1.23 -7.18 30.93
CA GLU A 42 0.47 -8.40 31.21
C GLU A 42 1.04 -9.18 32.40
N TYR A 43 2.36 -9.19 32.55
CA TYR A 43 3.01 -9.75 33.72
C TYR A 43 2.63 -8.99 35.00
N GLN A 44 2.68 -7.65 35.00
CA GLN A 44 2.30 -6.84 36.16
C GLN A 44 0.85 -7.05 36.57
N LYS A 45 -0.06 -7.16 35.61
CA LYS A 45 -1.48 -7.46 35.87
C LYS A 45 -1.65 -8.76 36.66
N LYS A 46 -0.93 -9.83 36.28
CA LYS A 46 -0.97 -11.13 36.96
C LYS A 46 -0.33 -11.06 38.34
N GLU A 47 0.82 -10.40 38.46
CA GLU A 47 1.52 -10.31 39.74
C GLU A 47 0.78 -9.46 40.77
N LEU A 48 0.16 -8.34 40.36
CA LEU A 48 -0.66 -7.52 41.25
C LEU A 48 -1.86 -8.31 41.79
N ALA A 49 -2.52 -9.10 40.93
CA ALA A 49 -3.65 -9.93 41.34
C ALA A 49 -3.25 -11.09 42.28
N LYS A 50 -2.01 -11.58 42.20
CA LYS A 50 -1.48 -12.58 43.15
C LYS A 50 -1.07 -11.95 44.49
N THR A 51 -0.45 -10.77 44.43
CA THR A 51 0.16 -10.13 45.60
C THR A 51 -0.89 -9.46 46.48
N TYR A 52 -1.92 -8.88 45.85
CA TYR A 52 -2.90 -8.04 46.54
C TYR A 52 -4.31 -8.53 46.26
N GLN A 53 -5.10 -8.69 47.32
CA GLN A 53 -6.49 -9.14 47.22
C GLN A 53 -7.44 -7.99 46.88
N TYR A 54 -7.16 -6.78 47.38
CA TYR A 54 -7.99 -5.59 47.18
C TYR A 54 -7.14 -4.30 47.04
N GLY A 55 -7.74 -3.23 46.52
CA GLY A 55 -7.17 -1.88 46.53
C GLY A 55 -6.77 -1.33 45.16
N SER A 56 -6.04 -0.22 45.15
CA SER A 56 -5.54 0.41 43.93
C SER A 56 -4.02 0.45 43.98
N TRP A 57 -3.37 0.04 42.88
CA TRP A 57 -1.93 -0.14 42.82
C TRP A 57 -1.35 0.50 41.57
N TYR A 58 -0.09 0.93 41.68
CA TYR A 58 0.64 1.57 40.61
C TYR A 58 2.05 0.98 40.53
N ARG A 59 2.51 0.68 39.31
CA ARG A 59 3.88 0.27 39.01
C ARG A 59 4.38 1.02 37.80
N ARG A 60 5.64 1.47 37.87
CA ARG A 60 6.33 2.18 36.79
C ARG A 60 7.71 1.61 36.59
N VAL A 61 8.13 1.50 35.34
CA VAL A 61 9.50 1.12 34.98
C VAL A 61 10.42 2.33 35.16
N THR A 62 11.58 2.09 35.79
CA THR A 62 12.60 3.11 36.00
C THR A 62 13.33 3.45 34.70
N ALA A 63 14.04 4.58 34.65
CA ALA A 63 14.84 4.95 33.49
C ALA A 63 15.86 3.86 33.10
N GLU A 64 16.48 3.20 34.09
CA GLU A 64 17.40 2.08 33.84
C GLU A 64 16.69 0.89 33.17
N GLY A 65 15.45 0.57 33.59
CA GLY A 65 14.66 -0.48 32.96
C GLY A 65 14.19 -0.13 31.55
N LEU A 66 13.90 1.15 31.30
CA LEU A 66 13.52 1.65 29.97
C LEU A 66 14.70 1.68 28.99
N ALA A 67 15.93 1.81 29.48
CA ALA A 67 17.12 1.88 28.63
C ALA A 67 17.33 0.65 27.75
N GLY A 68 16.76 -0.51 28.13
CA GLY A 68 16.75 -1.74 27.34
C GLY A 68 15.60 -1.84 26.32
N LEU A 69 14.62 -0.95 26.38
CA LEU A 69 13.44 -0.92 25.51
C LEU A 69 13.61 0.14 24.41
N LYS A 70 14.65 -0.03 23.60
CA LYS A 70 14.91 0.85 22.45
C LYS A 70 15.64 0.14 21.34
N ASN A 71 15.57 0.71 20.15
CA ASN A 71 16.43 0.39 19.02
C ASN A 71 16.87 1.67 18.32
N ASP A 72 17.32 1.55 17.08
CA ASP A 72 17.81 2.68 16.28
C ASP A 72 16.70 3.60 15.74
N GLN A 73 15.42 3.24 15.90
CA GLN A 73 14.26 4.02 15.44
C GLN A 73 13.34 4.46 16.58
N TYR A 74 13.10 3.58 17.56
CA TYR A 74 12.11 3.80 18.62
C TYR A 74 12.71 3.60 20.00
N GLU A 75 12.23 4.39 20.96
CA GLU A 75 12.54 4.29 22.38
C GLU A 75 11.26 4.33 23.22
N VAL A 76 11.10 3.43 24.19
CA VAL A 76 10.02 3.55 25.19
C VAL A 76 10.39 4.62 26.20
N THR A 77 9.57 5.67 26.26
CA THR A 77 9.78 6.81 27.16
C THR A 77 8.96 6.73 28.44
N ALA A 78 7.86 5.99 28.42
CA ALA A 78 7.06 5.70 29.61
C ALA A 78 6.43 4.31 29.53
N LEU A 79 6.53 3.55 30.62
CA LEU A 79 5.89 2.26 30.80
C LEU A 79 5.36 2.14 32.22
N GLU A 80 4.03 2.20 32.36
CA GLU A 80 3.35 2.27 33.64
C GLU A 80 2.08 1.42 33.64
N VAL A 81 1.71 0.87 34.79
CA VAL A 81 0.46 0.15 35.01
C VAL A 81 -0.18 0.67 36.29
N SER A 82 -1.43 1.10 36.18
CA SER A 82 -2.31 1.37 37.31
C SER A 82 -3.44 0.34 37.33
N THR A 83 -3.73 -0.24 38.49
CA THR A 83 -4.96 -0.99 38.74
C THR A 83 -5.80 -0.24 39.77
N TYR A 84 -7.09 -0.07 39.49
CA TYR A 84 -8.04 0.54 40.41
C TYR A 84 -9.07 -0.48 40.86
N HIS A 85 -9.47 -0.41 42.12
CA HIS A 85 -10.51 -1.26 42.71
C HIS A 85 -10.29 -2.77 42.47
N LEU A 86 -9.03 -3.23 42.57
CA LEU A 86 -8.65 -4.64 42.47
C LEU A 86 -9.53 -5.49 43.41
N GLY A 87 -9.97 -6.64 42.93
CA GLY A 87 -10.82 -7.56 43.70
C GLY A 87 -12.30 -7.18 43.78
N THR A 88 -12.73 -6.14 43.05
CA THR A 88 -14.14 -5.72 42.95
C THR A 88 -14.66 -5.84 41.51
N PRO A 89 -16.00 -5.86 41.28
CA PRO A 89 -16.56 -5.82 39.94
C PRO A 89 -16.20 -4.56 39.12
N GLN A 90 -15.78 -3.47 39.78
CA GLN A 90 -15.36 -2.22 39.15
C GLN A 90 -13.85 -2.17 38.86
N GLN A 91 -13.16 -3.31 38.90
CA GLN A 91 -11.72 -3.37 38.67
C GLN A 91 -11.36 -2.82 37.28
N GLU A 92 -10.39 -1.91 37.24
CA GLU A 92 -9.92 -1.27 36.01
C GLU A 92 -8.40 -1.35 35.91
N LEU A 93 -7.87 -1.67 34.73
CA LEU A 93 -6.45 -1.64 34.41
C LEU A 93 -6.20 -0.46 33.45
N ARG A 94 -5.29 0.43 33.81
CA ARG A 94 -4.85 1.56 32.97
C ARG A 94 -3.36 1.45 32.71
N PRO A 95 -2.95 0.86 31.58
CA PRO A 95 -1.56 0.89 31.14
C PRO A 95 -1.24 2.24 30.48
N VAL A 96 0.01 2.67 30.62
CA VAL A 96 0.60 3.77 29.86
C VAL A 96 1.84 3.22 29.17
N LEU A 97 1.86 3.31 27.83
CA LEU A 97 3.01 2.99 27.00
C LEU A 97 3.22 4.12 26.00
N GLN A 98 4.29 4.90 26.20
CA GLN A 98 4.70 5.96 25.29
C GLN A 98 5.99 5.58 24.59
N ILE A 99 6.05 5.89 23.29
CA ILE A 99 7.25 5.71 22.48
C ILE A 99 7.73 7.06 21.96
N PHE A 100 9.00 7.13 21.63
CA PHE A 100 9.60 8.24 20.90
C PHE A 100 10.12 7.70 19.58
N ASP A 101 9.65 8.26 18.47
CA ASP A 101 10.20 7.99 17.13
C ASP A 101 11.34 8.99 16.87
N VAL A 102 12.56 8.46 16.76
CA VAL A 102 13.79 9.24 16.57
C VAL A 102 13.74 10.09 15.31
N GLU A 103 13.09 9.61 14.26
CA GLU A 103 13.00 10.31 12.97
C GLU A 103 11.93 11.39 12.98
N ALA A 104 10.79 11.13 13.63
CA ALA A 104 9.71 12.12 13.78
C ALA A 104 10.06 13.20 14.82
N GLY A 105 10.96 12.90 15.76
CA GLY A 105 11.42 13.83 16.80
C GLY A 105 10.36 14.17 17.85
N ALA A 106 9.33 13.33 18.00
CA ALA A 106 8.23 13.57 18.93
C ALA A 106 7.79 12.29 19.64
N PRO A 107 7.34 12.39 20.92
CA PRO A 107 6.68 11.30 21.60
C PRO A 107 5.30 11.04 20.98
N CYS A 108 4.95 9.77 20.85
CA CYS A 108 3.66 9.34 20.31
C CYS A 108 3.16 8.08 21.02
N GLU A 109 1.85 7.86 20.93
CA GLU A 109 1.24 6.61 21.36
C GLU A 109 1.57 5.51 20.34
N TRP A 110 2.07 4.38 20.84
CA TRP A 110 2.52 3.29 19.97
C TRP A 110 1.41 2.74 19.07
N GLU A 111 0.16 2.72 19.54
CA GLU A 111 -1.00 2.28 18.75
C GLU A 111 -1.25 3.20 17.56
N THR A 112 -1.11 4.50 17.76
CA THR A 112 -1.26 5.50 16.69
C THR A 112 -0.19 5.26 15.62
N THR A 113 1.07 5.12 16.01
CA THR A 113 2.18 4.84 15.08
C THR A 113 2.00 3.52 14.35
N ARG A 114 1.62 2.46 15.07
CA ARG A 114 1.35 1.14 14.46
C ARG A 114 0.22 1.22 13.44
N ASN A 115 -0.89 1.87 13.79
CA ASN A 115 -2.05 1.99 12.93
C ASN A 115 -1.74 2.80 11.67
N GLU A 116 -0.94 3.86 11.79
CA GLU A 116 -0.47 4.63 10.64
C GLU A 116 0.40 3.79 9.71
N LEU A 117 1.39 3.08 10.26
CA LEU A 117 2.26 2.21 9.47
C LEU A 117 1.49 1.07 8.79
N MET A 118 0.53 0.45 9.47
CA MET A 118 -0.35 -0.58 8.90
C MET A 118 -1.22 -0.02 7.78
N ARG A 119 -1.78 1.18 7.96
CA ARG A 119 -2.56 1.87 6.91
C ARG A 119 -1.69 2.18 5.69
N ARG A 120 -0.47 2.69 5.92
CA ARG A 120 0.49 2.99 4.87
C ARG A 120 0.90 1.74 4.10
N LYS A 121 1.17 0.63 4.82
CA LYS A 121 1.45 -0.67 4.22
C LYS A 121 0.31 -1.13 3.31
N ALA A 122 -0.94 -1.10 3.79
CA ALA A 122 -2.10 -1.52 3.02
C ALA A 122 -2.29 -0.67 1.74
N ALA A 123 -2.09 0.64 1.83
CA ALA A 123 -2.14 1.53 0.66
C ALA A 123 -1.05 1.19 -0.38
N LEU A 124 0.19 0.98 0.08
CA LEU A 124 1.29 0.59 -0.81
C LEU A 124 1.07 -0.77 -1.47
N GLU A 125 0.51 -1.75 -0.75
CA GLU A 125 0.14 -3.06 -1.31
C GLU A 125 -0.94 -2.93 -2.39
N GLN A 126 -1.93 -2.05 -2.18
CA GLN A 126 -2.96 -1.75 -3.17
C GLN A 126 -2.37 -1.07 -4.42
N ASP A 127 -1.49 -0.08 -4.24
CA ASP A 127 -0.80 0.62 -5.32
C ASP A 127 0.04 -0.36 -6.14
N ARG A 128 0.80 -1.22 -5.46
CA ARG A 128 1.59 -2.29 -6.07
C ARG A 128 0.71 -3.21 -6.92
N GLY A 129 -0.42 -3.65 -6.38
CA GLY A 129 -1.40 -4.48 -7.11
C GLY A 129 -1.92 -3.80 -8.37
N THR A 130 -2.20 -2.50 -8.29
CA THR A 130 -2.67 -1.68 -9.41
C THR A 130 -1.63 -1.57 -10.52
N ILE A 131 -0.37 -1.31 -10.16
CA ILE A 131 0.75 -1.23 -11.12
C ILE A 131 0.97 -2.56 -11.83
N ILE A 132 0.98 -3.68 -11.09
CA ILE A 132 1.14 -5.03 -11.66
C ILE A 132 -0.02 -5.34 -12.62
N ALA A 133 -1.27 -5.00 -12.24
CA ALA A 133 -2.43 -5.20 -13.10
C ALA A 133 -2.35 -4.35 -14.38
N ALA A 134 -1.87 -3.10 -14.29
CA ALA A 134 -1.64 -2.24 -15.45
C ALA A 134 -0.55 -2.80 -16.38
N ALA A 135 0.56 -3.30 -15.84
CA ALA A 135 1.64 -3.93 -16.61
C ALA A 135 1.17 -5.21 -17.33
N ARG A 136 0.41 -6.06 -16.63
CA ARG A 136 -0.20 -7.27 -17.23
C ARG A 136 -1.16 -6.92 -18.37
N ARG A 137 -2.06 -5.96 -18.16
CA ARG A 137 -2.98 -5.47 -19.20
C ARG A 137 -2.20 -4.95 -20.41
N SER A 138 -1.19 -4.10 -20.19
CA SER A 138 -0.35 -3.55 -21.26
C SER A 138 0.37 -4.63 -22.08
N THR A 139 0.90 -5.65 -21.40
CA THR A 139 1.62 -6.76 -22.04
C THR A 139 0.68 -7.67 -22.86
N SER A 140 -0.51 -7.95 -22.32
CA SER A 140 -1.54 -8.71 -23.03
C SER A 140 -1.98 -7.97 -24.29
N THR A 141 -2.34 -6.69 -24.18
CA THR A 141 -2.74 -5.86 -25.32
C THR A 141 -1.66 -5.79 -26.39
N LEU A 142 -0.38 -5.62 -26.00
CA LEU A 142 0.72 -5.62 -26.96
C LEU A 142 0.86 -6.97 -27.68
N SER A 143 0.70 -8.07 -26.95
CA SER A 143 0.77 -9.42 -27.51
C SER A 143 -0.36 -9.67 -28.52
N ASP A 144 -1.57 -9.21 -28.22
CA ASP A 144 -2.71 -9.29 -29.12
C ASP A 144 -2.51 -8.42 -30.37
N VAL A 145 -2.03 -7.19 -30.22
CA VAL A 145 -1.65 -6.32 -31.33
C VAL A 145 -0.63 -7.01 -32.24
N ILE A 146 0.46 -7.56 -31.69
CA ILE A 146 1.48 -8.26 -32.48
C ILE A 146 0.85 -9.45 -33.22
N ARG A 147 0.05 -10.27 -32.54
CA ARG A 147 -0.57 -11.47 -33.11
C ARG A 147 -1.48 -11.17 -34.30
N TYR A 148 -2.28 -10.10 -34.22
CA TYR A 148 -3.31 -9.83 -35.23
C TYR A 148 -2.95 -8.71 -36.21
N SER A 149 -1.84 -7.98 -35.99
CA SER A 149 -1.41 -6.86 -36.84
C SER A 149 -1.26 -7.22 -38.32
N GLY A 150 -0.86 -8.44 -38.65
CA GLY A 150 -0.75 -8.92 -40.03
C GLY A 150 -2.10 -9.05 -40.77
N GLY A 151 -3.22 -9.08 -40.05
CA GLY A 151 -4.57 -9.12 -40.59
C GLY A 151 -5.26 -7.76 -40.64
N TRP A 152 -4.57 -6.67 -40.28
CA TRP A 152 -5.17 -5.33 -40.27
C TRP A 152 -5.28 -4.76 -41.67
N LYS A 153 -6.45 -4.21 -41.98
CA LYS A 153 -6.70 -3.46 -43.21
C LYS A 153 -6.40 -1.98 -42.96
N ILE A 154 -5.48 -1.42 -43.73
CA ILE A 154 -5.11 0.00 -43.66
C ILE A 154 -5.56 0.67 -44.95
N THR A 155 -6.36 1.73 -44.84
CA THR A 155 -6.87 2.51 -45.98
C THR A 155 -6.54 3.99 -45.78
N ARG A 156 -5.86 4.62 -46.73
CA ARG A 156 -5.57 6.06 -46.68
C ARG A 156 -6.84 6.86 -47.00
N LEU A 157 -7.21 7.80 -46.14
CA LEU A 157 -8.36 8.69 -46.33
C LEU A 157 -7.95 10.06 -46.88
N SER A 158 -6.81 10.60 -46.42
CA SER A 158 -6.26 11.89 -46.88
C SER A 158 -4.73 11.88 -46.80
N HIS A 159 -4.08 13.05 -47.00
CA HIS A 159 -2.62 13.13 -46.98
C HIS A 159 -2.01 12.58 -45.68
N ASP A 160 -2.61 12.89 -44.53
CA ASP A 160 -2.11 12.58 -43.19
C ASP A 160 -3.09 11.72 -42.36
N THR A 161 -4.20 11.27 -42.95
CA THR A 161 -5.26 10.54 -42.24
C THR A 161 -5.45 9.13 -42.82
N TYR A 162 -5.47 8.13 -41.94
CA TYR A 162 -5.59 6.71 -42.27
C TYR A 162 -6.70 6.04 -41.47
N SER A 163 -7.43 5.12 -42.09
CA SER A 163 -8.35 4.20 -41.43
C SER A 163 -7.67 2.85 -41.23
N ILE A 164 -7.77 2.30 -40.03
CA ILE A 164 -7.19 1.01 -39.64
C ILE A 164 -8.32 0.14 -39.10
N SER A 165 -8.51 -1.07 -39.61
CA SER A 165 -9.50 -2.02 -39.09
C SER A 165 -8.96 -3.45 -38.97
N GLY A 166 -9.46 -4.20 -37.98
CA GLY A 166 -9.05 -5.59 -37.72
C GLY A 166 -9.12 -6.00 -36.24
N TYR A 167 -8.84 -7.28 -35.98
CA TYR A 167 -8.79 -7.85 -34.63
C TYR A 167 -7.61 -7.33 -33.82
N GLY A 168 -7.76 -7.15 -32.51
CA GLY A 168 -6.67 -6.67 -31.65
C GLY A 168 -6.50 -5.14 -31.67
N LEU A 169 -7.41 -4.43 -32.33
CA LEU A 169 -7.62 -2.98 -32.17
C LEU A 169 -8.58 -2.68 -30.99
N GLY A 170 -8.88 -3.67 -30.15
CA GLY A 170 -9.76 -3.63 -28.97
C GLY A 170 -9.04 -3.95 -27.64
N ILE A 171 -9.82 -3.93 -26.54
CA ILE A 171 -9.42 -3.83 -25.11
C ILE A 171 -8.46 -4.94 -24.62
N ALA A 172 -7.73 -4.68 -23.53
CA ALA A 172 -7.14 -5.73 -22.70
C ALA A 172 -8.24 -6.71 -22.21
N ASN A 173 -8.08 -7.99 -22.57
CA ASN A 173 -8.89 -9.17 -22.21
C ASN A 173 -10.03 -9.55 -23.18
N GLU A 174 -10.34 -8.79 -24.23
CA GLU A 174 -11.31 -9.19 -25.25
C GLU A 174 -10.80 -8.93 -26.67
N LEU A 175 -10.74 -9.99 -27.48
CA LEU A 175 -10.43 -9.89 -28.90
C LEU A 175 -11.66 -9.38 -29.64
N THR A 176 -11.65 -8.11 -30.01
CA THR A 176 -12.72 -7.50 -30.80
C THR A 176 -12.18 -6.94 -32.11
N GLU A 177 -13.05 -6.93 -33.13
CA GLU A 177 -12.86 -6.06 -34.28
C GLU A 177 -13.13 -4.61 -33.87
N GLY A 178 -12.43 -3.68 -34.52
CA GLY A 178 -12.66 -2.25 -34.40
C GLY A 178 -12.09 -1.50 -35.59
N THR A 179 -12.55 -0.27 -35.79
CA THR A 179 -12.10 0.65 -36.83
C THR A 179 -11.65 1.95 -36.19
N TRP A 180 -10.43 2.38 -36.49
CA TRP A 180 -9.81 3.57 -35.93
C TRP A 180 -9.31 4.49 -37.05
N THR A 181 -9.41 5.80 -36.81
CA THR A 181 -8.82 6.84 -37.65
C THR A 181 -7.52 7.31 -37.00
N TYR A 182 -6.40 7.10 -37.66
CA TYR A 182 -5.08 7.57 -37.24
C TYR A 182 -4.70 8.85 -38.00
N TYR A 183 -4.35 9.89 -37.25
CA TYR A 183 -3.80 11.14 -37.76
C TYR A 183 -2.28 11.14 -37.59
N GLU A 184 -1.56 11.12 -38.70
CA GLU A 184 -0.10 11.04 -38.71
C GLU A 184 0.55 12.31 -38.14
N THR A 185 -0.01 13.47 -38.45
CA THR A 185 0.48 14.78 -38.01
C THR A 185 0.47 14.93 -36.48
N SER A 186 -0.56 14.41 -35.81
CA SER A 186 -0.68 14.45 -34.34
C SER A 186 -0.25 13.16 -33.64
N LYS A 187 0.02 12.09 -34.40
CA LYS A 187 0.29 10.72 -33.91
C LYS A 187 -0.82 10.21 -32.97
N GLN A 188 -2.08 10.50 -33.28
CA GLN A 188 -3.25 10.11 -32.47
C GLN A 188 -4.21 9.21 -33.25
N ALA A 189 -4.83 8.24 -32.56
CA ALA A 189 -5.87 7.38 -33.09
C ALA A 189 -7.21 7.64 -32.38
N PHE A 190 -8.29 7.74 -33.15
CA PHE A 190 -9.66 7.97 -32.67
C PHE A 190 -10.59 6.88 -33.21
N PRO A 191 -11.64 6.48 -32.48
CA PRO A 191 -12.57 5.48 -32.97
C PRO A 191 -13.38 6.01 -34.15
N ALA A 192 -13.50 5.20 -35.20
CA ALA A 192 -14.17 5.58 -36.45
C ALA A 192 -15.63 5.12 -36.52
N ASP A 193 -16.04 4.17 -35.68
CA ASP A 193 -17.40 3.61 -35.66
C ASP A 193 -17.97 3.48 -34.23
N ALA A 194 -19.26 3.18 -34.12
CA ALA A 194 -19.98 3.09 -32.84
C ALA A 194 -19.41 1.97 -31.95
N GLN A 195 -18.97 0.86 -32.54
CA GLN A 195 -18.33 -0.25 -31.84
C GLN A 195 -17.02 0.22 -31.20
N SER A 196 -16.16 0.90 -31.95
CA SER A 196 -14.88 1.43 -31.49
C SER A 196 -15.05 2.57 -30.49
N GLN A 197 -16.12 3.37 -30.59
CA GLN A 197 -16.46 4.38 -29.59
C GLN A 197 -16.89 3.75 -28.26
N ALA A 198 -17.70 2.69 -28.29
CA ALA A 198 -18.05 1.94 -27.09
C ALA A 198 -16.79 1.33 -26.44
N LEU A 199 -15.88 0.79 -27.26
CA LEU A 199 -14.59 0.27 -26.81
C LEU A 199 -13.71 1.39 -26.19
N GLN A 200 -13.62 2.56 -26.83
CA GLN A 200 -12.84 3.69 -26.31
C GLN A 200 -13.37 4.17 -24.95
N LYS A 201 -14.70 4.24 -24.77
CA LYS A 201 -15.31 4.62 -23.50
C LYS A 201 -14.86 3.68 -22.37
N ILE A 202 -14.91 2.37 -22.60
CA ILE A 202 -14.47 1.36 -21.64
C ILE A 202 -12.98 1.53 -21.28
N ILE A 203 -12.12 1.73 -22.29
CA ILE A 203 -10.67 1.97 -22.11
C ILE A 203 -10.41 3.22 -21.26
N SER A 204 -11.12 4.32 -21.55
CA SER A 204 -10.95 5.60 -20.84
C SER A 204 -11.55 5.61 -19.43
N SER A 205 -12.50 4.72 -19.12
CA SER A 205 -13.14 4.61 -17.80
C SER A 205 -12.49 3.58 -16.87
N GLY A 206 -11.52 2.79 -17.38
CA GLY A 206 -10.79 1.77 -16.62
C GLY A 206 -9.36 2.16 -16.24
N LEU A 207 -9.00 3.43 -16.47
CA LEU A 207 -7.79 4.14 -16.01
C LEU A 207 -8.16 5.10 -14.88
#